data_AF-A0A7Y9LCB8-F1
#
_entry.id   AF-A0A7Y9LCB8-F1
#
_cell.length_a   1.000
_cell.length_b   1.000
_cell.length_c   1.000
_cell.angle_alpha   90.00
_cell.angle_beta   90.00
_cell.angle_gamma   90.00
#
_symmetry.space_group_name_H-M   'P 1'
#
loop_
_entity.id
_entity.type
_entity.pdbx_description
1 polymer ?
#
loop_
_entity_poly.entity_id
_entity_poly.type
_entity_poly.pdbx_seq_one_letter_code
_entity_poly.pdbx_strand_id
1 'polypeptide(L)' 'MIDNNGAQLLLATHSPMIAALPGAMIMELDGSGFHRRSWSELDVVDHYRRFIDRPESYLRRVIE' A
#
# COMPACT_ATOMS: atom_id res chain seq x y z
N MET A 1 31.31 -8.61 -2.85
CA MET A 1 30.97 -8.11 -1.51
C MET A 1 30.00 -6.97 -1.75
N ILE A 2 28.70 -7.16 -1.46
CA ILE A 2 27.78 -6.02 -1.46
C ILE A 2 28.15 -5.25 -0.20
N ASP A 3 28.68 -4.04 -0.38
CA ASP A 3 29.11 -3.20 0.74
C ASP A 3 27.92 -2.94 1.66
N ASN A 4 28.11 -3.18 2.95
CA ASN A 4 27.10 -3.11 4.01
C ASN A 4 26.67 -1.67 4.36
N ASN A 5 26.83 -0.73 3.42
CA ASN A 5 26.39 0.64 3.59
C ASN A 5 24.87 0.69 3.36
N GLY A 6 24.11 0.37 4.42
CA GLY A 6 22.65 0.40 4.37
C GLY A 6 22.15 1.73 3.82
N ALA A 7 21.28 1.67 2.81
CA ALA A 7 20.61 2.84 2.26
C ALA A 7 19.28 3.08 2.99
N GLN A 8 18.95 4.35 3.23
CA GLN A 8 17.60 4.75 3.65
C GLN A 8 16.84 5.21 2.40
N LEU A 9 15.62 4.70 2.23
CA LEU A 9 14.78 5.02 1.08
C LEU A 9 13.50 5.72 1.54
N LEU A 10 13.19 6.85 0.92
CA LEU A 10 11.85 7.41 0.90
C LEU A 10 11.18 6.99 -0.41
N LEU A 11 10.07 6.26 -0.31
CA LEU A 11 9.36 5.73 -1.47
C LEU A 11 7.88 6.11 -1.41
N ALA A 12 7.38 6.74 -2.47
CA ALA A 12 5.95 6.90 -2.71
C ALA A 12 5.46 5.73 -3.56
N THR A 13 4.47 4.98 -3.09
CA THR A 13 3.94 3.82 -3.81
C THR A 13 2.45 3.62 -3.52
N HIS A 14 1.72 3.17 -4.53
CA HIS A 14 0.37 2.64 -4.40
C HIS A 14 0.36 1.10 -4.34
N SER A 15 1.52 0.44 -4.39
CA SER A 15 1.58 -1.02 -4.31
C SER A 15 1.50 -1.48 -2.85
N PRO A 16 0.45 -2.22 -2.44
CA PRO A 16 0.38 -2.75 -1.08
C PRO A 16 1.52 -3.74 -0.80
N MET A 17 2.04 -4.42 -1.83
CA MET A 17 3.15 -5.36 -1.69
C MET A 17 4.45 -4.67 -1.27
N ILE A 18 4.72 -3.48 -1.82
CA ILE A 18 5.92 -2.71 -1.47
C ILE A 18 5.75 -2.03 -0.11
N ALA A 19 4.53 -1.56 0.21
CA ALA A 19 4.23 -1.00 1.52
C ALA A 19 4.36 -2.04 2.66
N ALA A 20 4.33 -3.34 2.36
CA ALA A 20 4.46 -4.44 3.32
C ALA A 20 5.92 -4.75 3.71
N LEU A 21 6.90 -3.98 3.23
CA LEU A 21 8.31 -4.26 3.51
C LEU A 21 8.58 -4.28 5.03
N PRO A 22 9.26 -5.32 5.55
CA PRO A 22 9.56 -5.42 6.98
C PRO A 22 10.31 -4.19 7.51
N GLY A 23 9.86 -3.66 8.63
CA GLY A 23 10.48 -2.49 9.27
C GLY A 23 10.18 -1.15 8.60
N ALA A 24 9.35 -1.11 7.55
CA ALA A 24 8.94 0.14 6.93
C ALA A 24 8.14 1.03 7.90
N MET A 25 8.48 2.32 7.93
CA MET A 25 7.59 3.35 8.46
C MET A 25 6.64 3.78 7.34
N ILE A 26 5.36 3.53 7.53
CA ILE A 26 4.34 3.81 6.52
C ILE A 26 3.69 5.15 6.85
N MET A 27 3.72 6.05 5.86
CA MET A 27 2.99 7.32 5.85
C MET A 27 1.97 7.26 4.72
N GLU A 28 0.69 7.30 5.06
CA GLU A 28 -0.42 7.41 4.12
C GLU A 28 -0.68 8.90 3.82
N LEU A 29 -0.92 9.22 2.55
CA LEU A 29 -1.29 10.57 2.12
C LEU A 29 -2.74 10.52 1.64
N ASP A 30 -3.62 11.24 2.33
CA ASP A 30 -5.03 11.40 1.97
C ASP A 30 -5.41 12.89 1.84
N GLY A 31 -6.71 13.17 1.64
CA GLY A 31 -7.21 14.54 1.49
C GLY A 31 -7.02 15.45 2.70
N SER A 32 -6.68 14.89 3.87
CA SER A 32 -6.39 15.60 5.10
C SER A 32 -4.89 15.70 5.42
N GLY A 33 -4.02 15.07 4.62
CA GLY A 33 -2.56 15.17 4.72
C GLY A 33 -1.86 13.84 4.99
N PHE A 34 -0.68 13.91 5.63
CA PHE A 34 0.13 12.73 5.93
C PHE A 34 -0.21 12.14 7.29
N HIS A 35 -0.47 10.83 7.31
CA HIS A 35 -0.80 10.07 8.52
C HIS A 35 0.08 8.84 8.66
N ARG A 36 0.56 8.59 9.87
CA ARG A 36 1.22 7.32 10.16
C ARG A 36 0.17 6.23 10.35
N ARG A 37 0.31 5.12 9.64
CA ARG A 37 -0.62 3.97 9.68
C ARG A 37 0.15 2.66 9.75
N SER A 38 -0.48 1.62 10.29
CA SER A 38 -0.02 0.25 10.04
C SER A 38 -0.42 -0.19 8.63
N TRP A 39 0.30 -1.16 8.06
CA TRP A 39 -0.01 -1.69 6.73
C TRP A 39 -1.45 -2.17 6.61
N SER A 40 -1.97 -2.82 7.66
CA SER A 40 -3.33 -3.36 7.68
C SER A 40 -4.44 -2.31 7.68
N GLU A 41 -4.13 -1.07 8.04
CA GLU A 41 -5.07 0.06 8.11
C GLU A 41 -5.10 0.90 6.82
N LEU A 42 -4.19 0.65 5.88
CA LEU A 42 -4.13 1.41 4.64
C LEU A 42 -5.36 1.17 3.77
N ASP A 43 -5.90 2.25 3.20
CA ASP A 43 -7.06 2.19 2.29
C ASP A 43 -6.75 1.31 1.07
N VAL A 44 -5.52 1.39 0.54
CA VAL A 44 -5.10 0.56 -0.60
C VAL A 44 -5.08 -0.93 -0.27
N VAL A 45 -4.78 -1.30 0.98
CA VAL A 45 -4.75 -2.69 1.43
C VAL A 45 -6.17 -3.22 1.63
N ASP A 46 -7.08 -2.41 2.20
CA ASP A 46 -8.50 -2.74 2.29
C ASP A 46 -9.11 -2.97 0.90
N HIS A 47 -8.88 -2.05 -0.05
CA HIS A 47 -9.34 -2.21 -1.43
C HIS A 47 -8.80 -3.48 -2.09
N TYR A 48 -7.52 -3.79 -1.90
CA TYR A 48 -6.91 -4.99 -2.49
C TYR A 48 -7.52 -6.28 -1.95
N ARG A 49 -7.76 -6.34 -0.62
CA ARG A 49 -8.44 -7.47 0.02
C ARG A 49 -9.86 -7.66 -0.51
N ARG A 50 -10.65 -6.58 -0.53
CA ARG A 50 -12.04 -6.62 -1.03
C ARG A 50 -12.13 -7.01 -2.50
N PHE A 51 -11.17 -6.57 -3.32
CA PHE A 51 -11.11 -6.96 -4.72
C PHE A 51 -10.84 -8.46 -4.88
N ILE A 52 -9.89 -9.01 -4.12
CA ILE A 52 -9.60 -10.46 -4.14
C ILE A 52 -10.80 -11.26 -3.65
N ASP A 53 -11.46 -10.81 -2.58
CA ASP A 53 -12.58 -11.52 -1.97
C ASP A 53 -13.83 -11.53 -2.87
N ARG A 54 -14.07 -10.46 -3.64
CA ARG A 54 -15.28 -10.34 -4.47
C ARG A 54 -15.10 -9.45 -5.71
N PRO A 55 -14.30 -9.87 -6.70
CA PRO A 55 -13.86 -9.03 -7.82
C PRO A 55 -15.02 -8.52 -8.69
N GLU A 56 -16.06 -9.32 -8.89
CA GLU A 56 -17.29 -8.94 -9.60
C GLU A 56 -17.94 -7.65 -9.07
N SER A 57 -17.77 -7.31 -7.78
CA SER A 57 -18.30 -6.05 -7.22
C SER A 57 -17.63 -4.81 -7.81
N TYR A 58 -16.35 -4.92 -8.14
CA TYR A 58 -15.54 -3.85 -8.75
C TYR A 58 -15.71 -3.83 -10.26
N LEU A 59 -15.80 -5.01 -10.87
CA LEU A 59 -15.90 -5.16 -12.33
C LEU A 59 -17.28 -4.82 -12.89
N ARG A 60 -18.34 -4.86 -12.07
CA ARG A 60 -19.73 -4.61 -12.52
C ARG A 60 -19.93 -3.32 -13.32
N ARG A 61 -19.15 -2.27 -13.02
CA ARG A 61 -19.23 -0.95 -13.68
C ARG A 61 -18.20 -0.74 -14.79
N VAL A 62 -17.27 -1.69 -14.97
CA VAL A 62 -16.15 -1.57 -15.93
C VAL A 62 -16.38 -2.45 -17.16
N ILE A 63 -17.21 -3.49 -17.04
CA ILE A 63 -17.54 -4.43 -18.13
C ILE A 63 -18.96 -4.18 -18.69
N GLU A 64 -19.53 -3.00 -18.46
CA GLU A 64 -20.63 -2.46 -19.28
C GLU A 64 -20.04 -1.70 -20.47
#